data_AF-A0A257RZ66-F1
#
_entry.id   AF-A0A257RZ66-F1
#
_cell.length_a   1.000
_cell.length_b   1.000
_cell.length_c   1.000
_cell.angle_alpha   90.00
_cell.angle_beta   90.00
_cell.angle_gamma   90.00
#
_symmetry.space_group_name_H-M   'P 1'
#
loop_
_entity.id
_entity.type
_entity.pdbx_description
1 polymer ?
#
loop_
_entity_poly.entity_id
_entity_poly.type
_entity_poly.pdbx_seq_one_letter_code
_entity_poly.pdbx_strand_id
1 'polypeptide(L)'
;LGTPVNPAQIFPEPSLLSRIDSGAVDATIGYESAVKSLRLPFLALPRQINLSDPSMVAEWYSRAAVTLRVKGHRQTLHTQPLVFYACVPRNARNPEAGRAFVSLLQSRKGQELFARYGYNPPLGGPV
;
A
#
# COMPACT_ATOMS: atom_id res chain seq x y z
N LEU A 1 21.81 11.75 -4.48
CA LEU A 1 20.62 10.86 -4.63
C LEU A 1 20.37 10.41 -6.08
N GLY A 2 21.14 10.86 -7.09
CA GLY A 2 21.00 10.36 -8.46
C GLY A 2 19.72 10.82 -9.16
N THR A 3 19.41 10.21 -10.30
CA THR A 3 18.14 10.43 -11.01
C THR A 3 16.97 9.82 -10.25
N PRO A 4 15.74 10.38 -10.36
CA PRO A 4 14.56 9.84 -9.68
C PRO A 4 14.28 8.36 -9.93
N VAL A 5 14.66 7.86 -11.12
CA VAL A 5 14.72 6.44 -11.42
C VAL A 5 16.20 6.04 -11.43
N ASN A 6 16.62 5.32 -10.41
CA ASN A 6 17.99 4.82 -10.27
C ASN A 6 17.97 3.30 -10.13
N PRO A 7 18.19 2.54 -11.23
CA PRO A 7 18.14 1.07 -11.19
C PRO A 7 19.10 0.43 -10.19
N ALA A 8 20.23 1.08 -9.87
CA ALA A 8 21.17 0.58 -8.86
C ALA A 8 20.61 0.62 -7.43
N GLN A 9 19.51 1.35 -7.22
CA GLN A 9 18.80 1.50 -5.94
C GLN A 9 17.38 0.93 -5.96
N ILE A 10 16.98 0.28 -7.06
CA ILE A 10 15.66 -0.37 -7.17
C ILE A 10 15.85 -1.86 -6.94
N PHE A 11 15.26 -2.36 -5.86
CA PHE A 11 15.32 -3.76 -5.48
C PHE A 11 13.91 -4.36 -5.40
N PRO A 12 13.74 -5.66 -5.68
CA PRO A 12 12.49 -6.34 -5.40
C PRO A 12 12.15 -6.27 -3.91
N GLU A 13 10.89 -5.97 -3.58
CA GLU A 13 10.40 -5.89 -2.19
C GLU A 13 10.73 -7.15 -1.35
N PRO A 14 10.63 -8.39 -1.88
CA PRO A 14 11.01 -9.59 -1.10
C PRO A 14 12.49 -9.63 -0.69
N SER A 15 13.38 -8.91 -1.40
CA SER A 15 14.81 -8.86 -1.06
C SER A 15 15.15 -7.82 0.00
N LEU A 16 14.19 -7.00 0.43
CA LEU A 16 14.47 -5.93 1.39
C LEU A 16 14.86 -6.48 2.77
N LEU A 17 14.25 -7.58 3.21
CA LEU A 17 14.59 -8.21 4.49
C LEU A 17 16.07 -8.61 4.55
N SER A 18 16.56 -9.36 3.58
CA SER A 18 17.97 -9.81 3.57
C SER A 18 18.96 -8.66 3.44
N ARG A 19 18.55 -7.51 2.86
CA ARG A 19 19.39 -6.31 2.75
C ARG A 19 19.44 -5.53 4.05
N ILE A 20 18.34 -5.45 4.79
CA ILE A 20 18.31 -4.87 6.13
C ILE A 20 19.14 -5.75 7.07
N ASP A 21 18.91 -7.07 7.05
CA ASP A 21 19.61 -8.01 7.94
C ASP A 21 21.12 -8.06 7.69
N SER A 22 21.55 -7.91 6.43
CA SER A 22 22.98 -7.88 6.06
C SER A 22 23.65 -6.52 6.26
N GLY A 23 22.89 -5.48 6.63
CA GLY A 23 23.39 -4.10 6.71
C GLY A 23 23.71 -3.46 5.36
N ALA A 24 23.26 -4.05 4.25
CA ALA A 24 23.40 -3.47 2.92
C ALA A 24 22.53 -2.21 2.73
N VAL A 25 21.46 -2.09 3.53
CA VAL A 25 20.65 -0.87 3.67
C VAL A 25 20.30 -0.63 5.13
N ASP A 26 20.33 0.63 5.58
CA ASP A 26 19.99 0.98 6.96
C ASP A 26 18.47 1.12 7.19
N ALA A 27 17.74 1.52 6.14
CA ALA A 27 16.30 1.76 6.20
C ALA A 27 15.63 1.60 4.82
N THR A 28 14.34 1.30 4.83
CA THR A 28 13.50 1.23 3.63
C THR A 28 12.15 1.90 3.88
N ILE A 29 11.47 2.31 2.81
CA ILE A 29 10.07 2.73 2.86
C ILE A 29 9.24 1.53 2.40
N GLY A 30 8.28 1.11 3.22
CA GLY A 30 7.44 -0.05 2.93
C GLY A 30 6.04 0.08 3.51
N TYR A 31 5.15 -0.80 3.07
CA TYR A 31 3.79 -0.87 3.63
C TYR A 31 3.82 -1.44 5.04
N GLU A 32 2.97 -0.88 5.91
CA GLU A 32 2.83 -1.33 7.30
C GLU A 32 2.49 -2.83 7.39
N SER A 33 1.67 -3.34 6.46
CA SER A 33 1.31 -4.76 6.37
C SER A 33 2.51 -5.66 6.11
N ALA A 34 3.43 -5.25 5.23
CA ALA A 34 4.64 -6.01 4.90
C ALA A 34 5.59 -6.07 6.10
N VAL A 35 5.89 -4.93 6.74
CA VAL A 35 6.80 -4.89 7.89
C VAL A 35 6.23 -5.63 9.10
N LYS A 36 4.91 -5.56 9.35
CA LYS A 36 4.23 -6.35 10.39
C LYS A 36 4.30 -7.84 10.11
N SER A 37 4.06 -8.26 8.86
CA SER A 37 4.13 -9.67 8.46
C SER A 37 5.54 -10.25 8.62
N LEU A 38 6.57 -9.43 8.36
CA LEU A 38 7.98 -9.80 8.54
C LEU A 38 8.50 -9.59 9.97
N ARG A 39 7.67 -9.07 10.89
CA ARG A 39 8.03 -8.75 12.29
C ARG A 39 9.23 -7.82 12.41
N LEU A 40 9.36 -6.87 11.48
CA LEU A 40 10.42 -5.88 11.48
C LEU A 40 10.06 -4.67 12.36
N PRO A 41 11.04 -4.05 13.05
CA PRO A 41 10.84 -2.75 13.67
C PRO A 41 10.58 -1.69 12.59
N PHE A 42 9.71 -0.74 12.87
CA PHE A 42 9.41 0.34 11.93
C PHE A 42 9.05 1.65 12.66
N LEU A 43 9.20 2.76 11.95
CA LEU A 43 8.74 4.08 12.36
C LEU A 43 7.46 4.39 11.59
N ALA A 44 6.35 4.55 12.31
CA ALA A 44 5.08 4.95 11.72
C ALA A 44 5.16 6.42 11.27
N LEU A 45 4.90 6.66 9.99
CA LEU A 45 4.80 8.02 9.47
C LEU A 45 3.44 8.64 9.85
N PRO A 46 3.37 9.97 10.08
CA PRO A 46 2.12 10.66 10.35
C PRO A 46 1.10 10.50 9.23
N ARG A 47 -0.20 10.51 9.58
CA ARG A 47 -1.31 10.36 8.63
C ARG A 47 -1.25 11.36 7.47
N GLN A 48 -0.70 12.54 7.72
CA GLN A 48 -0.52 13.63 6.76
C GLN A 48 0.37 13.25 5.58
N ILE A 49 1.28 12.28 5.73
CA ILE A 49 2.25 11.93 4.67
C ILE A 49 2.27 10.44 4.32
N ASN A 50 1.61 9.59 5.12
CA ASN A 50 1.66 8.13 4.96
C ASN A 50 0.62 7.54 3.98
N LEU A 51 -0.20 8.39 3.36
CA LEU A 51 -1.26 8.01 2.40
C LEU A 51 -2.40 7.13 2.96
N SER A 52 -2.51 6.93 4.28
CA SER A 52 -3.50 6.02 4.88
C SER A 52 -4.90 6.63 5.10
N ASP A 53 -5.03 7.95 5.14
CA ASP A 53 -6.25 8.65 5.55
C ASP A 53 -6.79 9.53 4.41
N PRO A 54 -7.89 9.15 3.74
CA PRO A 54 -8.46 9.93 2.65
C PRO A 54 -8.85 11.37 3.01
N SER A 55 -9.11 11.68 4.29
CA SER A 55 -9.39 13.06 4.72
C SER A 55 -8.20 14.00 4.53
N MET A 56 -6.98 13.46 4.41
CA MET A 56 -5.75 14.22 4.20
C MET A 56 -5.51 14.60 2.73
N VAL A 57 -6.35 14.16 1.80
CA VAL A 57 -6.15 14.39 0.35
C VAL A 57 -6.08 15.88 0.02
N ALA A 58 -7.07 16.65 0.48
CA ALA A 58 -7.19 18.06 0.12
C ALA A 58 -6.02 18.87 0.69
N GLU A 59 -5.68 18.65 1.96
CA GLU A 59 -4.71 19.48 2.65
C GLU A 59 -3.26 19.02 2.41
N TRP A 60 -2.99 17.72 2.31
CA TRP A 60 -1.63 17.20 2.31
C TRP A 60 -1.28 16.44 1.03
N TYR A 61 -2.03 15.38 0.69
CA TYR A 61 -1.57 14.46 -0.35
C TYR A 61 -1.53 15.15 -1.73
N SER A 62 -2.51 15.99 -2.04
CA SER A 62 -2.61 16.71 -3.32
C SER A 62 -1.42 17.62 -3.64
N ARG A 63 -0.63 18.00 -2.63
CA ARG A 63 0.55 18.87 -2.79
C ARG A 63 1.75 18.16 -3.41
N ALA A 64 1.74 16.83 -3.46
CA ALA A 64 2.84 16.04 -4.00
C ALA A 64 2.45 15.36 -5.32
N ALA A 65 3.38 15.41 -6.27
CA ALA A 65 3.31 14.66 -7.50
C ALA A 65 4.73 14.29 -7.96
N VAL A 66 4.85 13.18 -8.68
CA VAL A 66 6.14 12.73 -9.25
C VAL A 66 5.99 12.65 -10.76
N THR A 67 6.94 13.25 -11.50
CA THR A 67 7.01 13.11 -12.95
C THR A 67 8.03 12.04 -13.32
N LEU A 68 7.58 10.98 -13.98
CA LEU A 68 8.41 9.84 -14.41
C LEU A 68 8.36 9.65 -15.92
N ARG A 69 9.34 8.93 -16.47
CA ARG A 69 9.22 8.35 -17.82
C ARG A 69 8.68 6.93 -17.72
N VAL A 70 7.45 6.72 -18.18
CA VAL A 70 6.77 5.43 -18.20
C VAL A 70 6.61 5.01 -19.66
N LYS A 71 7.19 3.87 -20.04
CA LYS A 71 7.16 3.35 -21.43
C LYS A 71 7.61 4.39 -22.48
N GLY A 72 8.61 5.21 -22.15
CA GLY A 72 9.14 6.26 -23.03
C GLY A 72 8.42 7.61 -22.97
N HIS A 73 7.24 7.69 -22.34
CA HIS A 73 6.46 8.91 -22.23
C HIS A 73 6.60 9.56 -20.86
N ARG A 74 6.63 10.89 -20.81
CA ARG A 74 6.63 11.64 -19.56
C ARG A 74 5.23 11.64 -18.97
N GLN A 75 5.08 11.19 -17.74
CA GLN A 75 3.81 11.10 -17.04
C GLN A 75 3.95 11.68 -15.63
N THR A 76 3.01 12.55 -15.24
CA THR A 76 2.88 13.04 -13.87
C THR A 76 1.92 12.14 -13.11
N LEU A 77 2.40 11.58 -11.99
CA LEU A 77 1.63 10.76 -11.07
C LEU A 77 1.31 11.59 -9.83
N HIS A 78 0.03 11.69 -9.52
CA HIS A 78 -0.45 12.31 -8.28
C HIS A 78 -0.60 11.25 -7.20
N THR A 79 -0.45 11.65 -5.94
CA THR A 79 -0.71 10.78 -4.81
C THR A 79 -2.19 10.37 -4.75
N GLN A 80 -2.44 9.19 -4.21
CA GLN A 80 -3.78 8.69 -3.91
C GLN A 80 -3.74 7.98 -2.55
N PRO A 81 -4.83 8.02 -1.76
CA PRO A 81 -4.92 7.22 -0.55
C PRO A 81 -4.75 5.73 -0.85
N LEU A 82 -4.05 5.05 0.03
CA LEU A 82 -3.77 3.62 -0.08
C LEU A 82 -4.93 2.82 0.54
N VAL A 83 -5.99 2.61 -0.24
CA VAL A 83 -7.18 1.84 0.17
C VAL A 83 -7.29 0.59 -0.67
N PHE A 84 -7.45 -0.56 0.00
CA PHE A 84 -7.74 -1.83 -0.68
C PHE A 84 -9.24 -1.97 -0.94
N TYR A 85 -9.59 -2.32 -2.17
CA TYR A 85 -10.96 -2.56 -2.58
C TYR A 85 -11.14 -4.02 -3.02
N ALA A 86 -12.31 -4.58 -2.74
CA ALA A 86 -12.73 -5.87 -3.25
C ALA A 86 -14.10 -5.70 -3.93
N CYS A 87 -14.26 -6.26 -5.13
CA CYS A 87 -15.52 -6.22 -5.85
C CYS A 87 -15.76 -7.54 -6.59
N VAL A 88 -17.03 -7.81 -6.91
CA VAL A 88 -17.41 -8.91 -7.79
C VAL A 88 -17.45 -8.39 -9.23
N PRO A 89 -16.64 -8.93 -10.16
CA PRO A 89 -16.70 -8.52 -11.55
C PRO A 89 -18.10 -8.73 -12.16
N ARG A 90 -18.54 -7.81 -13.03
CA ARG A 90 -19.87 -7.88 -13.66
C ARG A 90 -20.12 -9.17 -14.45
N ASN A 91 -19.07 -9.77 -15.00
CA ASN A 91 -19.08 -11.01 -15.77
C ASN A 91 -18.57 -12.22 -14.99
N ALA A 92 -18.58 -12.18 -13.65
CA ALA A 92 -18.12 -13.29 -12.83
C ALA A 92 -18.93 -14.57 -13.14
N ARG A 93 -18.22 -15.68 -13.41
CA ARG A 93 -18.84 -16.99 -13.66
C ARG A 93 -19.68 -17.51 -12.50
N ASN A 94 -19.35 -17.07 -11.28
CA ASN A 94 -20.11 -17.36 -10.07
C ASN A 94 -20.20 -16.09 -9.20
N PRO A 95 -21.18 -15.19 -9.47
CA PRO A 95 -21.29 -13.93 -8.77
C PRO A 95 -21.76 -14.10 -7.32
N GLU A 96 -22.46 -15.20 -7.02
CA GLU A 96 -22.92 -15.51 -5.65
C GLU A 96 -21.75 -15.84 -4.73
N ALA A 97 -20.86 -16.75 -5.16
CA ALA A 97 -19.64 -17.06 -4.42
C ALA A 97 -18.74 -15.82 -4.26
N GLY A 98 -18.66 -14.98 -5.29
CA GLY A 98 -17.96 -13.70 -5.21
C GLY A 98 -18.52 -12.79 -4.13
N ARG A 99 -19.85 -12.64 -4.06
CA ARG A 99 -20.51 -11.84 -3.01
C ARG A 99 -20.28 -12.43 -1.63
N ALA A 100 -20.41 -13.75 -1.47
CA ALA A 100 -20.13 -14.43 -0.21
C ALA A 100 -18.68 -14.21 0.24
N PHE A 101 -17.72 -14.22 -0.68
CA PHE A 101 -16.33 -13.92 -0.38
C PHE A 101 -16.12 -12.46 0.06
N VAL A 102 -16.70 -11.49 -0.65
CA VAL A 102 -16.63 -10.07 -0.23
C VAL A 102 -17.26 -9.87 1.15
N SER A 103 -18.40 -10.51 1.43
CA SER A 103 -19.02 -10.49 2.76
C SER A 103 -18.11 -11.11 3.83
N LEU A 104 -17.37 -12.19 3.51
CA LEU A 104 -16.39 -12.76 4.42
C LEU A 104 -15.26 -11.77 4.74
N LEU A 105 -14.74 -11.05 3.75
CA LEU A 105 -13.70 -10.04 3.95
C LEU A 105 -14.15 -8.93 4.91
N GLN A 106 -15.43 -8.52 4.82
CA GLN A 106 -16.04 -7.49 5.66
C GLN A 106 -16.50 -8.01 7.03
N SER A 107 -16.66 -9.33 7.18
CA SER A 107 -17.08 -9.95 8.45
C SER A 107 -16.04 -9.73 9.56
N ARG A 108 -16.47 -9.86 10.82
CA ARG A 108 -15.57 -9.84 11.98
C ARG A 108 -14.38 -10.78 11.81
N LYS A 109 -14.61 -12.01 11.33
CA LYS A 109 -13.55 -13.00 11.09
C LYS A 109 -12.55 -12.51 10.03
N GLY A 110 -13.03 -11.89 8.96
CA GLY A 110 -12.19 -11.32 7.90
C GLY A 110 -11.34 -10.16 8.43
N GLN A 111 -11.95 -9.24 9.18
CA GLN A 111 -11.26 -8.09 9.77
C GLN A 111 -10.21 -8.52 10.82
N GLU A 112 -10.51 -9.52 11.65
CA GLU A 112 -9.54 -10.11 12.58
C GLU A 112 -8.35 -10.75 11.85
N LEU A 113 -8.60 -11.40 10.70
CA LEU A 113 -7.54 -11.97 9.87
C LEU A 113 -6.67 -10.86 9.26
N PHE A 114 -7.28 -9.81 8.71
CA PHE A 114 -6.57 -8.65 8.17
C PHE A 114 -5.68 -8.00 9.23
N ALA A 115 -6.22 -7.72 10.42
CA ALA A 115 -5.47 -7.11 11.51
C ALA A 115 -4.25 -7.96 11.91
N ARG A 116 -4.39 -9.29 11.95
CA ARG A 116 -3.30 -10.22 12.27
C ARG A 116 -2.12 -10.13 11.29
N TYR A 117 -2.40 -9.81 10.03
CA TYR A 117 -1.37 -9.65 8.98
C TYR A 117 -1.06 -8.18 8.66
N GLY A 118 -1.46 -7.27 9.55
CA GLY A 118 -1.09 -5.85 9.47
C GLY A 118 -1.90 -5.00 8.51
N TYR A 119 -3.06 -5.48 8.07
CA TYR A 119 -4.02 -4.69 7.31
C TYR A 119 -5.00 -4.02 8.27
N ASN A 120 -4.91 -2.69 8.36
CA ASN A 120 -5.79 -1.88 9.20
C ASN A 120 -7.14 -1.64 8.49
N PRO A 121 -8.23 -1.42 9.25
CA PRO A 121 -9.51 -0.99 8.68
C PRO A 121 -9.37 0.30 7.85
N PRO A 122 -10.18 0.48 6.79
CA PRO A 122 -10.13 1.68 5.98
C PRO A 122 -10.60 2.92 6.78
N LEU A 123 -9.91 4.04 6.59
CA LEU A 123 -10.25 5.32 7.24
C LEU A 123 -11.20 6.20 6.40
N GLY A 124 -11.51 5.79 5.17
CA GLY A 124 -12.29 6.59 4.20
C GLY A 124 -13.80 6.69 4.46
N GLY A 125 -14.31 6.14 5.57
CA GLY A 125 -15.74 6.01 5.82
C GLY A 125 -16.40 4.91 4.97
N PRO A 126 -17.73 4.71 5.11
CA PRO A 126 -18.47 3.81 4.24
C PRO A 126 -18.47 4.32 2.79
N VAL A 127 -18.24 3.38 1.86
CA VAL A 127 -18.44 3.57 0.41
C VAL A 127 -19.91 3.41 0.02
#